data_AF-A0A0L7KPM0-F1
#
_entry.id   AF-A0A0L7KPM0-F1
#
_cell.length_a   1.000
_cell.length_b   1.000
_cell.length_c   1.000
_cell.angle_alpha   90.00
_cell.angle_beta   90.00
_cell.angle_gamma   90.00
#
_symmetry.space_group_name_H-M   'P 1'
#
loop_
_entity.id
_entity.type
_entity.pdbx_description
1 polymer ?
#
loop_
_entity_poly.entity_id
_entity_poly.type
_entity_poly.pdbx_seq_one_letter_code
_entity_poly.pdbx_strand_id
1 'polypeptide(L)' 'VNPVTAGESRWTFKHPEVTNITGKVSDLDRFDAQFFKVHYRQANSMDPMSRKLLELAISHKTT' A
#
# COMPACT_ATOMS: atom_id res chain seq x y z
N VAL A 1 -14.12 3.78 1.83
CA VAL A 1 -13.68 4.21 0.47
C VAL A 1 -13.84 3.02 -0.47
N ASN A 2 -14.33 3.20 -1.70
CA ASN A 2 -14.38 2.10 -2.68
C ASN A 2 -12.98 1.92 -3.29
N PRO A 3 -12.30 0.77 -3.11
CA PRO A 3 -10.96 0.57 -3.65
C PRO A 3 -10.96 0.38 -5.17
N VAL A 4 -12.10 0.01 -5.77
CA VAL A 4 -12.27 -0.20 -7.20
C VAL A 4 -12.62 1.14 -7.84
N THR A 5 -11.70 1.69 -8.63
CA THR A 5 -11.88 2.97 -9.31
C THR A 5 -11.56 2.85 -10.79
N ALA A 6 -12.37 3.50 -11.63
CA ALA A 6 -12.04 3.78 -13.02
C ALA A 6 -11.16 5.04 -13.05
N GLY A 7 -10.02 5.01 -13.74
CA GLY A 7 -9.11 6.17 -13.81
C GLY A 7 -7.63 5.80 -13.84
N GLU A 8 -6.75 6.69 -13.36
CA GLU A 8 -5.29 6.50 -13.37
C GLU A 8 -4.89 5.22 -12.62
N SER A 9 -4.67 4.15 -13.38
CA SER A 9 -4.04 2.95 -12.87
C SER A 9 -2.58 3.27 -12.54
N ARG A 10 -1.96 2.48 -11.64
CA ARG A 10 -0.52 2.62 -11.34
C ARG A 10 0.36 2.43 -12.58
N TRP A 11 -0.20 1.82 -13.62
CA TRP A 11 0.46 1.43 -14.84
C TRP A 11 -0.39 1.88 -16.03
N THR A 12 0.23 2.39 -17.09
CA THR A 12 -0.47 2.67 -18.34
C THR A 12 -0.58 1.37 -19.14
N PHE A 13 -1.76 0.77 -19.17
CA PHE A 13 -2.04 -0.38 -20.04
C PHE A 13 -2.42 0.10 -21.45
N LYS A 14 -1.77 -0.46 -22.48
CA LYS A 14 -2.10 -0.18 -23.89
C LYS A 14 -2.79 -1.36 -24.60
N HIS A 15 -3.13 -2.41 -23.86
CA HIS A 15 -3.74 -3.60 -24.45
C HIS A 15 -5.27 -3.48 -24.50
N PRO A 16 -5.92 -3.69 -25.65
CA PRO A 16 -7.36 -3.47 -25.81
C PRO A 16 -8.26 -4.37 -24.96
N GLU A 17 -7.75 -5.51 -24.46
CA GLU A 17 -8.50 -6.41 -23.58
C GLU A 17 -8.37 -6.10 -22.08
N VAL A 18 -7.48 -5.16 -21.71
CA VAL A 18 -7.28 -4.77 -20.31
C VAL A 18 -8.18 -3.57 -20.00
N THR A 19 -9.10 -3.76 -19.06
CA THR A 19 -10.00 -2.68 -18.63
C THR A 19 -9.24 -1.65 -17.79
N ASN A 20 -9.67 -0.38 -17.85
CA ASN A 20 -9.09 0.70 -17.05
C ASN A 20 -9.66 0.78 -15.62
N ILE A 21 -10.20 -0.33 -15.11
CA ILE A 21 -10.77 -0.43 -13.77
C ILE A 21 -9.83 -1.27 -12.93
N THR A 22 -9.38 -0.75 -11.79
CA THR A 22 -8.45 -1.48 -10.91
C THR A 22 -8.74 -1.19 -9.44
N GLY A 23 -8.57 -2.22 -8.62
CA GLY A 23 -8.58 -2.11 -7.16
C GLY A 23 -7.25 -1.57 -6.64
N LYS A 24 -7.24 -0.45 -5.92
CA LYS A 24 -6.02 0.17 -5.38
C LYS A 24 -6.10 0.29 -3.86
N VAL A 25 -5.03 -0.16 -3.20
CA VAL A 25 -4.78 0.12 -1.78
C VAL A 25 -4.26 1.56 -1.66
N SER A 26 -4.93 2.36 -0.81
CA SER A 26 -4.52 3.73 -0.50
C SER A 26 -3.34 3.75 0.47
N ASP A 27 -2.62 4.88 0.50
CA ASP A 27 -1.59 5.17 1.51
C ASP A 27 -0.49 4.09 1.64
N LEU A 28 -0.09 3.46 0.51
CA LEU A 28 1.01 2.49 0.48
C LEU A 28 2.36 3.09 0.90
N ASP A 29 2.52 4.41 0.79
CA ASP A 29 3.75 5.10 1.14
C ASP A 29 3.84 5.44 2.64
N ARG A 30 2.73 5.32 3.38
CA ARG A 30 2.66 5.62 4.82
C ARG A 30 3.05 4.40 5.65
N PHE A 31 3.98 4.62 6.58
CA PHE A 31 4.44 3.65 7.57
C PHE A 31 5.05 4.37 8.78
N ASP A 32 4.67 3.99 10.01
CA ASP A 32 5.24 4.56 11.24
C ASP A 32 6.61 3.95 11.61
N ALA A 33 7.66 4.39 10.92
CA ALA A 33 9.01 3.85 11.12
C ALA A 33 9.54 4.03 12.55
N GLN A 34 9.15 5.12 13.24
CA GLN A 34 9.60 5.41 14.60
C GLN A 34 9.01 4.43 15.60
N PHE A 35 7.73 4.11 15.49
CA PHE A 35 7.07 3.12 16.35
C PHE A 35 7.76 1.76 16.27
N PHE A 36 8.07 1.29 15.06
CA PHE A 36 8.75 0.01 14.83
C PHE A 36 10.27 0.06 15.01
N LYS A 37 10.84 1.21 15.38
CA LYS A 37 12.29 1.43 15.53
C LYS A 37 13.08 1.06 14.26
N VAL A 38 12.50 1.29 13.09
CA VAL A 38 13.14 1.10 11.79
C VAL A 38 13.75 2.42 11.34
N HIS A 39 15.01 2.41 10.92
CA HIS A 39 15.65 3.61 10.38
C HIS A 39 14.95 4.10 9.11
N TYR A 40 14.78 5.41 8.93
CA TYR A 40 14.02 6.00 7.82
C TYR A 40 14.41 5.47 6.43
N ARG A 41 15.72 5.37 6.14
CA ARG A 41 16.22 4.85 4.85
C ARG A 41 15.87 3.37 4.63
N GLN A 42 15.83 2.60 5.71
CA GLN A 42 15.44 1.19 5.65
C GLN A 42 13.94 1.08 5.43
N ALA A 43 13.12 1.85 6.16
CA ALA A 43 11.67 1.90 5.98
C ALA A 43 11.27 2.27 4.53
N ASN A 44 11.99 3.19 3.90
CA ASN A 44 11.74 3.56 2.50
C ASN A 44 12.14 2.47 1.49
N SER A 45 13.03 1.57 1.87
CA SER A 45 13.48 0.43 1.03
C SER A 45 12.71 -0.86 1.32
N MET A 46 11.83 -0.86 2.31
CA MET A 46 11.00 -2.01 2.66
C MET A 46 9.85 -2.19 1.68
N ASP A 47 9.54 -3.46 1.42
CA ASP A 47 8.36 -3.84 0.66
C ASP A 47 7.07 -3.22 1.28
N PRO A 48 6.21 -2.54 0.49
CA PRO A 48 4.98 -1.93 0.99
C PRO A 48 4.00 -2.90 1.66
N MET A 49 3.91 -4.17 1.22
CA MET A 49 3.01 -5.14 1.86
C MET A 49 3.51 -5.50 3.26
N SER A 50 4.83 -5.65 3.43
CA SER A 50 5.42 -5.92 4.75
C SER A 50 5.15 -4.78 5.74
N ARG A 51 5.23 -3.52 5.29
CA ARG A 51 4.89 -2.34 6.11
C ARG A 51 3.43 -2.36 6.57
N LYS A 52 2.48 -2.68 5.68
CA LYS A 52 1.05 -2.81 6.03
C LYS A 52 0.75 -3.98 6.94
N LEU A 53 1.43 -5.12 6.73
CA LEU A 53 1.27 -6.28 7.58
C LEU A 53 1.67 -5.97 9.04
N LEU A 54 2.78 -5.25 9.23
CA LEU A 54 3.24 -4.83 10.54
C LEU A 54 2.22 -3.93 11.27
N GLU A 55 1.65 -2.93 10.57
CA GLU A 55 0.61 -2.06 11.12
C GLU A 55 -0.66 -2.84 11.49
N LEU A 56 -1.12 -3.74 10.61
CA LEU A 56 -2.29 -4.59 10.84
C LEU A 56 -2.11 -5.52 12.04
N ALA A 57 -0.92 -6.10 12.19
CA ALA A 57 -0.61 -7.02 13.30
C ALA A 57 -0.70 -6.33 14.67
N ILE A 58 -0.41 -5.03 14.76
CA ILE A 58 -0.57 -4.27 16.01
C ILE A 58 -2.03 -3.95 16.25
N SER A 59 -2.74 -3.43 15.25
CA SER A 59 -4.15 -3.04 15.39
C SER A 59 -5.02 -4.18 15.92
N HIS A 60 -4.70 -5.41 15.54
CA HIS A 60 -5.43 -6.59 15.99
C HIS A 60 -5.06 -7.06 17.41
N LYS A 61 -3.89 -6.68 17.93
CA LYS A 61 -3.47 -6.99 19.31
C LYS A 61 -3.99 -5.99 20.35
N THR A 62 -4.41 -4.80 19.91
CA THR A 62 -4.90 -3.73 20.77
C THR A 62 -6.44 -3.63 20.80
N THR A 63 -7.14 -4.54 20.11
CA THR A 63 -8.61 -4.67 20.11
C THR A 63 -9.00 -5.90 20.91
#